data_AF-A0A0D9V1Y2-F1
#
_entry.id   AF-A0A0D9V1Y2-F1
#
_cell.length_a   1.000
_cell.length_b   1.000
_cell.length_c   1.000
_cell.angle_alpha   90.00
_cell.angle_beta   90.00
_cell.angle_gamma   90.00
#
_symmetry.space_group_name_H-M   'P 1'
#
loop_
_entity.id
_entity.type
_entity.pdbx_description
1 polymer ?
#
loop_
_entity_poly.entity_id
_entity_poly.type
_entity_poly.pdbx_seq_one_letter_code
_entity_poly.pdbx_strand_id
1 'polypeptide(L)'
;MERSTETGSGQSKSSTTFISAAEKKPITDGTTGLPSELLLGVNATVICATPLGWILVRESAGGSTYLLDPQSRRQDNKIQLPPLAGIEDDVLMFSNCLLTDQPNSPAGCVVLVVHPIDPVIWYHHMGTTSSEWIRHEYDIGIQGDDHETCKVLIVPIAACHGKFYFKCYFDEIVVLDFCPGPVFTSLKLDGAGLRDGGTGRIQVFLLESDGELYMVHVYRMDFSEQRWCLVDDLGDRAFFVAPWYFGASCLAGKYGIQKNCVYSVCFLSDESFTISNIGDGTSHVHSLREAETPCEAICRALWMLPTDPK
;
A
#
# COMPACT_ATOMS: atom_id res chain seq x y z
N MET A 1 -7.88 -22.51 49.39
CA MET A 1 -6.49 -22.57 48.92
C MET A 1 -6.51 -23.33 47.62
N GLU A 2 -6.80 -22.63 46.51
CA GLU A 2 -5.79 -22.01 45.61
C GLU A 2 -5.11 -23.10 44.77
N ARG A 3 -4.98 -23.01 43.45
CA ARG A 3 -5.16 -21.93 42.47
C ARG A 3 -5.25 -22.64 41.10
N SER A 4 -6.31 -22.43 40.33
CA SER A 4 -6.30 -22.78 38.91
C SER A 4 -5.89 -21.52 38.15
N THR A 5 -4.66 -21.50 37.65
CA THR A 5 -4.14 -20.45 36.78
C THR A 5 -4.67 -20.69 35.37
N GLU A 6 -5.79 -20.03 35.02
CA GLU A 6 -6.13 -19.75 33.63
C GLU A 6 -5.36 -18.48 33.21
N THR A 7 -4.19 -18.66 32.62
CA THR A 7 -3.59 -17.64 31.75
C THR A 7 -4.18 -17.81 30.36
N GLY A 8 -5.38 -17.30 30.16
CA GLY A 8 -5.90 -17.04 28.83
C GLY A 8 -5.21 -15.80 28.27
N SER A 9 -4.11 -15.98 27.53
CA SER A 9 -3.62 -14.93 26.65
C SER A 9 -4.66 -14.76 25.54
N GLY A 10 -5.54 -13.78 25.68
CA GLY A 10 -6.37 -13.31 24.59
C GLY A 10 -5.45 -12.76 23.50
N GLN A 11 -5.13 -13.57 22.49
CA GLN A 11 -4.56 -13.05 21.26
C GLN A 11 -5.62 -12.13 20.65
N SER A 12 -5.34 -10.83 20.67
CA SER A 12 -6.04 -9.84 19.85
C SER A 12 -5.99 -10.34 18.41
N LYS A 13 -7.15 -10.66 17.83
CA LYS A 13 -7.24 -11.03 16.41
C LYS A 13 -6.81 -9.81 15.59
N SER A 14 -5.78 -9.95 14.78
CA SER A 14 -5.38 -8.94 13.82
C SER A 14 -6.30 -9.01 12.60
N SER A 15 -7.09 -7.95 12.38
CA SER A 15 -8.01 -7.87 11.25
C SER A 15 -7.56 -6.79 10.25
N THR A 16 -7.76 -7.10 8.96
CA THR A 16 -7.64 -6.12 7.87
C THR A 16 -9.04 -5.62 7.52
N THR A 17 -9.23 -4.31 7.49
CA THR A 17 -10.49 -3.67 7.10
C THR A 17 -10.33 -3.00 5.74
N PHE A 18 -11.19 -3.37 4.79
CA PHE A 18 -11.30 -2.63 3.53
C PHE A 18 -12.31 -1.50 3.65
N ILE A 19 -11.95 -0.35 3.10
CA ILE A 19 -12.83 0.82 3.01
C ILE A 19 -13.25 1.01 1.56
N SER A 20 -14.56 1.08 1.33
CA SER A 20 -15.12 1.49 0.05
C SER A 20 -15.08 3.01 -0.06
N ALA A 21 -14.26 3.52 -0.98
CA ALA A 21 -14.22 4.95 -1.30
C ALA A 21 -15.58 5.46 -1.81
N ALA A 22 -16.30 4.60 -2.53
CA ALA A 22 -17.61 4.84 -3.10
C ALA A 22 -18.70 5.01 -2.04
N GLU A 23 -18.78 4.03 -1.14
CA GLU A 23 -19.82 3.95 -0.11
C GLU A 23 -19.45 4.75 1.15
N LYS A 24 -18.17 5.16 1.26
CA LYS A 24 -17.62 5.90 2.41
C LYS A 24 -17.77 5.12 3.72
N LYS A 25 -17.67 3.79 3.64
CA LYS A 25 -17.91 2.85 4.74
C LYS A 25 -16.95 1.65 4.67
N PRO A 26 -16.71 0.97 5.80
CA PRO A 26 -16.11 -0.35 5.80
C PRO A 26 -16.93 -1.32 4.95
N ILE A 27 -16.25 -2.21 4.24
CA ILE A 27 -16.91 -3.26 3.48
C ILE A 27 -17.24 -4.41 4.43
N THR A 28 -18.51 -4.82 4.47
CA THR A 28 -19.02 -5.90 5.34
C THR A 28 -19.49 -7.11 4.53
N ASP A 29 -19.62 -8.26 5.20
CA ASP A 29 -20.10 -9.50 4.59
C ASP A 29 -21.47 -9.29 3.92
N GLY A 30 -21.55 -9.56 2.62
CA GLY A 30 -22.80 -9.67 1.87
C GLY A 30 -23.32 -8.41 1.15
N THR A 31 -22.67 -7.25 1.28
CA THR A 31 -23.12 -5.99 0.61
C THR A 31 -22.46 -5.73 -0.75
N THR A 32 -21.34 -6.41 -1.04
CA THR A 32 -20.51 -6.16 -2.21
C THR A 32 -20.26 -7.49 -2.94
N GLY A 33 -20.21 -7.46 -4.27
CA GLY A 33 -19.90 -8.65 -5.09
C GLY A 33 -18.45 -9.15 -4.97
N LEU A 34 -17.81 -8.91 -3.82
CA LEU A 34 -16.47 -9.34 -3.49
C LEU A 34 -16.45 -10.85 -3.19
N PRO A 35 -15.36 -11.54 -3.55
CA PRO A 35 -15.16 -12.91 -3.14
C PRO A 35 -15.25 -13.03 -1.62
N SER A 36 -16.06 -13.98 -1.12
CA SER A 36 -16.22 -14.23 0.31
C SER A 36 -14.87 -14.46 1.02
N GLU A 37 -13.87 -14.91 0.28
CA GLU A 37 -12.46 -15.07 0.71
C GLU A 37 -11.80 -13.76 1.21
N LEU A 38 -12.28 -12.58 0.79
CA LEU A 38 -11.76 -11.27 1.21
C LEU A 38 -12.52 -10.63 2.37
N LEU A 39 -13.77 -11.06 2.62
CA LEU A 39 -14.67 -10.48 3.62
C LEU A 39 -14.67 -11.31 4.91
N LEU A 40 -14.41 -12.60 4.77
CA LEU A 40 -14.24 -13.48 5.89
C LEU A 40 -12.85 -13.21 6.50
N GLY A 41 -12.84 -12.63 7.70
CA GLY A 41 -11.75 -12.80 8.68
C GLY A 41 -11.60 -14.27 9.12
N VAL A 42 -11.84 -15.22 8.22
CA VAL A 42 -11.51 -16.63 8.39
C VAL A 42 -10.00 -16.67 8.50
N ASN A 43 -9.56 -17.29 9.60
CA ASN A 43 -8.19 -17.40 10.09
C ASN A 43 -7.18 -18.08 9.13
N ALA A 44 -7.40 -18.03 7.82
CA ALA A 44 -6.67 -18.82 6.84
C ALA A 44 -6.25 -18.03 5.60
N THR A 45 -6.35 -16.70 5.57
CA THR A 45 -5.94 -15.92 4.40
C THR A 45 -5.29 -14.59 4.79
N VAL A 46 -4.07 -14.32 4.31
CA VAL A 46 -3.39 -13.01 4.41
C VAL A 46 -3.53 -12.27 3.10
N ILE A 47 -3.78 -10.97 3.18
CA ILE A 47 -4.04 -10.13 2.00
C ILE A 47 -3.18 -8.86 2.01
N CYS A 48 -2.74 -8.43 0.82
CA CYS A 48 -2.07 -7.15 0.62
C CYS A 48 -2.65 -6.46 -0.62
N ALA A 49 -3.27 -5.29 -0.45
CA ALA A 49 -3.73 -4.48 -1.57
C ALA A 49 -2.55 -3.83 -2.28
N THR A 50 -2.63 -3.75 -3.60
CA THR A 50 -1.66 -3.04 -4.44
C THR A 50 -2.25 -1.69 -4.89
N PRO A 51 -1.41 -0.69 -5.20
CA PRO A 51 -1.89 0.58 -5.76
C PRO A 51 -2.66 0.47 -7.09
N LEU A 52 -2.55 -0.67 -7.79
CA LEU A 52 -3.27 -0.95 -9.05
C LEU A 52 -4.63 -1.64 -8.85
N GLY A 53 -5.11 -1.74 -7.61
CA GLY A 53 -6.40 -2.36 -7.29
C GLY A 53 -6.38 -3.89 -7.20
N TRP A 54 -5.29 -4.54 -7.58
CA TRP A 54 -5.08 -5.98 -7.37
C TRP A 54 -4.80 -6.29 -5.90
N ILE A 55 -5.17 -7.48 -5.45
CA ILE A 55 -4.93 -7.96 -4.08
C ILE A 55 -4.06 -9.22 -4.15
N LEU A 56 -2.91 -9.19 -3.49
CA LEU A 56 -2.12 -10.40 -3.23
C LEU A 56 -2.81 -11.18 -2.11
N VAL A 57 -3.09 -12.45 -2.37
CA VAL A 57 -3.75 -13.35 -1.44
C VAL A 57 -2.83 -14.54 -1.17
N ARG A 58 -2.61 -14.85 0.11
CA ARG A 58 -1.97 -16.09 0.56
C ARG A 58 -2.94 -16.87 1.43
N GLU A 59 -3.23 -18.11 1.05
CA GLU A 59 -4.02 -19.03 1.86
C GLU A 59 -3.14 -19.79 2.86
N SER A 60 -3.36 -19.58 4.16
CA SER A 60 -2.62 -20.24 5.25
C SER A 60 -2.83 -21.76 5.28
N ALA A 61 -3.98 -22.28 4.83
CA ALA A 61 -4.27 -23.72 4.85
C ALA A 61 -3.62 -24.51 3.70
N GLY A 62 -3.23 -23.84 2.61
CA GLY A 62 -2.70 -24.49 1.40
C GLY A 62 -1.38 -23.92 0.88
N GLY A 63 -0.89 -22.81 1.45
CA GLY A 63 0.29 -22.09 0.97
C GLY A 63 0.13 -21.47 -0.43
N SER A 64 -1.08 -21.58 -1.01
CA SER A 64 -1.38 -21.01 -2.32
C SER A 64 -1.24 -19.50 -2.27
N THR A 65 -0.59 -18.93 -3.28
CA THR A 65 -0.39 -17.48 -3.41
C THR A 65 -0.87 -17.05 -4.78
N TYR A 66 -1.68 -16.00 -4.86
CA TYR A 66 -2.22 -15.51 -6.13
C TYR A 66 -2.56 -14.02 -6.07
N LEU A 67 -2.65 -13.38 -7.24
CA LEU A 67 -3.25 -12.05 -7.38
C LEU A 67 -4.72 -12.20 -7.73
N LEU A 68 -5.56 -11.45 -7.03
CA LEU A 68 -6.99 -11.40 -7.20
C LEU A 68 -7.39 -10.00 -7.69
N ASP A 69 -8.18 -9.95 -8.75
CA ASP A 69 -8.91 -8.75 -9.15
C ASP A 69 -10.27 -8.73 -8.43
N PRO A 70 -10.47 -7.85 -7.44
CA PRO A 70 -11.68 -7.81 -6.63
C PRO A 70 -12.93 -7.41 -7.42
N GLN A 71 -12.79 -6.82 -8.62
CA GLN A 71 -13.91 -6.33 -9.42
C GLN A 71 -14.40 -7.33 -10.46
N SER A 72 -13.64 -8.40 -10.72
CA SER A 72 -14.04 -9.40 -11.70
C SER A 72 -15.16 -10.30 -11.15
N ARG A 73 -16.31 -10.26 -11.82
CA ARG A 73 -17.44 -11.17 -11.58
C ARG A 73 -17.24 -12.58 -12.12
N ARG A 74 -16.10 -12.87 -12.75
CA ARG A 74 -15.79 -14.21 -13.28
C ARG A 74 -15.08 -15.03 -12.20
N GLN A 75 -15.57 -16.26 -11.99
CA GLN A 75 -15.09 -17.20 -10.97
C GLN A 75 -13.59 -17.56 -11.09
N ASP A 76 -12.96 -17.33 -12.25
CA ASP A 76 -11.59 -17.76 -12.57
C ASP A 76 -10.59 -16.59 -12.78
N ASN A 77 -10.74 -15.43 -12.13
CA ASN A 77 -9.83 -14.28 -12.34
C ASN A 77 -8.66 -14.19 -11.36
N LYS A 78 -8.16 -15.34 -10.90
CA LYS A 78 -6.97 -15.44 -10.04
C LYS A 78 -5.73 -15.67 -10.92
N ILE A 79 -4.71 -14.84 -10.75
CA ILE A 79 -3.39 -15.09 -11.37
C ILE A 79 -2.54 -15.84 -10.36
N GLN A 80 -2.30 -17.13 -10.63
CA GLN A 80 -1.51 -17.98 -9.75
C GLN A 80 -0.05 -17.50 -9.71
N LEU A 81 0.49 -17.43 -8.50
CA LEU A 81 1.89 -17.14 -8.23
C LEU A 81 2.54 -18.36 -7.56
N PRO A 82 3.87 -18.47 -7.59
CA PRO A 82 4.57 -19.39 -6.71
C PRO A 82 4.17 -19.18 -5.24
N PRO A 83 4.20 -20.23 -4.40
CA PRO A 83 4.01 -20.07 -2.96
C PRO A 83 5.02 -19.08 -2.38
N LEU A 84 4.55 -17.98 -1.80
CA LEU A 84 5.42 -17.05 -1.09
C LEU A 84 5.73 -17.67 0.27
N ALA A 85 6.98 -18.06 0.50
CA ALA A 85 7.45 -18.64 1.77
C ALA A 85 8.53 -17.74 2.43
N GLY A 86 8.79 -17.97 3.72
CA GLY A 86 9.85 -17.27 4.45
C GLY A 86 9.49 -15.87 4.97
N ILE A 87 8.21 -15.52 4.95
CA ILE A 87 7.65 -14.34 5.63
C ILE A 87 6.40 -14.77 6.39
N GLU A 88 6.34 -14.43 7.67
CA GLU A 88 5.25 -14.79 8.57
C GLU A 88 3.96 -14.02 8.20
N ASP A 89 2.81 -14.59 8.53
CA ASP A 89 1.51 -14.07 8.11
C ASP A 89 1.17 -12.72 8.78
N ASP A 90 1.59 -12.54 10.04
CA ASP A 90 1.50 -11.30 10.80
C ASP A 90 2.46 -10.20 10.31
N VAL A 91 3.54 -10.58 9.63
CA VAL A 91 4.43 -9.63 8.95
C VAL A 91 3.91 -9.27 7.56
N LEU A 92 3.48 -10.27 6.79
CA LEU A 92 2.93 -10.08 5.45
C LEU A 92 1.70 -9.15 5.50
N MET A 93 0.85 -9.28 6.52
CA MET A 93 -0.30 -8.38 6.69
C MET A 93 0.06 -6.90 6.86
N PHE A 94 1.31 -6.53 7.17
CA PHE A 94 1.76 -5.12 7.25
C PHE A 94 2.74 -4.74 6.13
N SER A 95 3.09 -5.70 5.27
CA SER A 95 4.02 -5.48 4.16
C SER A 95 3.37 -4.63 3.06
N ASN A 96 4.19 -3.88 2.32
CA ASN A 96 3.75 -3.21 1.10
C ASN A 96 3.85 -4.18 -0.06
N CYS A 97 2.78 -4.29 -0.86
CA CYS A 97 2.76 -5.09 -2.08
C CYS A 97 2.56 -4.17 -3.28
N LEU A 98 3.51 -4.16 -4.21
CA LEU A 98 3.49 -3.28 -5.37
C LEU A 98 3.70 -4.07 -6.66
N LEU A 99 3.14 -3.54 -7.75
CA LEU A 99 3.29 -4.07 -9.10
C LEU A 99 3.93 -2.98 -9.97
N THR A 100 4.95 -3.32 -10.75
CA THR A 100 5.57 -2.36 -11.69
C THR A 100 4.60 -1.90 -12.77
N ASP A 101 3.72 -2.81 -13.20
CA ASP A 101 2.72 -2.60 -14.24
C ASP A 101 1.53 -3.57 -14.04
N GLN A 102 0.53 -3.56 -14.92
CA GLN A 102 -0.55 -4.52 -14.92
C GLN A 102 0.00 -5.97 -15.01
N PRO A 103 -0.55 -6.93 -14.23
CA PRO A 103 -0.10 -8.33 -14.24
C PRO A 103 -0.09 -9.02 -15.61
N ASN A 104 -0.93 -8.54 -16.53
CA ASN A 104 -1.09 -9.04 -17.89
C ASN A 104 -0.36 -8.18 -18.95
N SER A 105 0.47 -7.23 -18.52
CA SER A 105 1.24 -6.36 -19.42
C SER A 105 2.21 -7.17 -20.30
N PRO A 106 2.24 -6.94 -21.62
CA PRO A 106 3.20 -7.60 -22.51
C PRO A 106 4.67 -7.29 -22.19
N ALA A 107 4.94 -6.15 -21.52
CA ALA A 107 6.29 -5.77 -21.10
C ALA A 107 6.81 -6.60 -19.90
N GLY A 108 5.94 -7.42 -19.31
CA GLY A 108 6.20 -8.10 -18.05
C GLY A 108 5.85 -7.23 -16.84
N CYS A 109 5.72 -7.87 -15.68
CA CYS A 109 5.40 -7.21 -14.42
C CYS A 109 6.23 -7.84 -13.30
N VAL A 110 6.71 -7.03 -12.36
CA VAL A 110 7.34 -7.50 -11.14
C VAL A 110 6.39 -7.27 -9.99
N VAL A 111 6.09 -8.34 -9.25
CA VAL A 111 5.42 -8.27 -7.95
C VAL A 111 6.48 -8.11 -6.89
N LEU A 112 6.37 -7.06 -6.07
CA LEU A 112 7.30 -6.74 -4.99
C LEU A 112 6.56 -6.72 -3.66
N VAL A 113 7.07 -7.47 -2.69
CA VAL A 113 6.66 -7.42 -1.28
C VAL A 113 7.81 -6.83 -0.47
N VAL A 114 7.55 -5.72 0.21
CA VAL A 114 8.52 -5.01 1.05
C VAL A 114 8.22 -5.27 2.51
N HIS A 115 9.22 -5.81 3.22
CA HIS A 115 9.11 -6.06 4.65
C HIS A 115 8.93 -4.76 5.44
N PRO A 116 8.07 -4.72 6.46
CA PRO A 116 7.75 -3.47 7.16
C PRO A 116 8.86 -2.97 8.10
N ILE A 117 9.71 -3.85 8.63
CA ILE A 117 10.68 -3.52 9.70
C ILE A 117 12.13 -3.97 9.44
N ASP A 118 12.33 -5.14 8.84
CA ASP A 118 13.65 -5.61 8.38
C ASP A 118 14.00 -5.18 6.95
N PRO A 119 15.29 -5.07 6.61
CA PRO A 119 15.74 -4.68 5.28
C PRO A 119 15.67 -5.85 4.28
N VAL A 120 14.47 -6.36 4.06
CA VAL A 120 14.21 -7.52 3.21
C VAL A 120 13.11 -7.21 2.21
N ILE A 121 13.28 -7.69 0.98
CA ILE A 121 12.24 -7.70 -0.04
C ILE A 121 12.07 -9.10 -0.62
N TRP A 122 10.86 -9.40 -1.08
CA TRP A 122 10.56 -10.56 -1.93
C TRP A 122 10.03 -10.07 -3.26
N TYR A 123 10.49 -10.66 -4.35
CA TYR A 123 9.99 -10.31 -5.67
C TYR A 123 9.82 -11.53 -6.57
N HIS A 124 8.92 -11.38 -7.54
CA HIS A 124 8.66 -12.37 -8.58
C HIS A 124 8.39 -11.70 -9.92
N HIS A 125 9.00 -12.23 -10.98
CA HIS A 125 8.79 -11.79 -12.35
C HIS A 125 7.61 -12.54 -12.99
N MET A 126 6.52 -11.82 -13.20
CA MET A 126 5.31 -12.32 -13.84
C MET A 126 5.58 -12.73 -15.29
N GLY A 127 4.90 -13.79 -15.73
CA GLY A 127 5.01 -14.29 -17.11
C GLY A 127 6.32 -15.03 -17.40
N THR A 128 7.16 -15.27 -16.40
CA THR A 128 8.36 -16.11 -16.53
C THR A 128 8.07 -17.57 -16.19
N THR A 129 8.95 -18.48 -16.59
CA THR A 129 8.87 -19.90 -16.18
C THR A 129 9.41 -20.14 -14.78
N SER A 130 9.85 -19.09 -14.07
CA SER A 130 10.35 -19.22 -12.70
C SER A 130 9.22 -19.65 -11.79
N SER A 131 9.46 -20.68 -10.97
CA SER A 131 8.49 -21.19 -10.01
C SER A 131 8.77 -20.73 -8.59
N GLU A 132 9.58 -19.67 -8.40
CA GLU A 132 10.05 -19.25 -7.08
C GLU A 132 9.98 -17.73 -6.88
N TRP A 133 9.79 -17.34 -5.62
CA TRP A 133 10.01 -15.98 -5.14
C TRP A 133 11.48 -15.80 -4.77
N ILE A 134 12.05 -14.65 -5.10
CA ILE A 134 13.42 -14.32 -4.74
C ILE A 134 13.38 -13.42 -3.51
N ARG A 135 13.97 -13.90 -2.41
CA ARG A 135 14.25 -13.09 -1.22
C ARG A 135 15.56 -12.35 -1.41
N HIS A 136 15.57 -11.06 -1.14
CA HIS A 136 16.76 -10.23 -1.19
C HIS A 136 16.88 -9.40 0.09
N GLU A 137 17.99 -9.56 0.80
CA GLU A 137 18.38 -8.65 1.87
C GLU A 137 19.16 -7.49 1.28
N TYR A 138 18.81 -6.27 1.67
CA TYR A 138 19.48 -5.07 1.21
C TYR A 138 20.19 -4.35 2.37
N ASP A 139 21.15 -3.51 2.02
CA ASP A 139 21.76 -2.56 2.93
C ASP A 139 21.88 -1.23 2.20
N ILE A 140 21.00 -0.29 2.55
CA ILE A 140 20.92 1.06 1.98
C ILE A 140 21.35 2.12 3.00
N GLY A 141 22.05 1.69 4.06
CA GLY A 141 22.59 2.55 5.09
C GLY A 141 21.90 2.44 6.44
N ILE A 142 22.40 3.25 7.37
CA ILE A 142 21.95 3.35 8.76
C ILE A 142 21.57 4.81 9.02
N GLN A 143 20.44 5.02 9.68
CA GLN A 143 19.96 6.32 10.14
C GLN A 143 19.87 6.35 11.65
N GLY A 144 19.90 7.54 12.23
CA GLY A 144 19.81 7.74 13.68
C GLY A 144 20.91 8.65 14.20
N ASP A 145 21.02 8.72 15.52
CA ASP A 145 22.06 9.47 16.22
C ASP A 145 22.97 8.53 17.04
N ASP A 146 23.84 9.10 17.85
CA ASP A 146 24.79 8.35 18.69
C ASP A 146 24.09 7.47 19.76
N HIS A 147 22.78 7.62 19.97
CA HIS A 147 22.02 6.92 21.01
C HIS A 147 21.15 5.81 20.42
N GLU A 148 20.55 6.04 19.26
CA GLU A 148 19.73 5.03 18.57
C GLU A 148 20.00 5.06 17.06
N THR A 149 20.52 3.95 16.54
CA THR A 149 20.72 3.72 15.10
C THR A 149 19.80 2.61 14.60
N CYS A 150 19.13 2.84 13.48
CA CYS A 150 18.28 1.89 12.79
C CYS A 150 18.71 1.73 11.33
N LYS A 151 18.55 0.53 10.77
CA LYS A 151 18.75 0.35 9.32
C LYS A 151 17.72 1.19 8.56
N VAL A 152 18.15 1.76 7.45
CA VAL A 152 17.26 2.50 6.55
C VAL A 152 16.38 1.49 5.81
N LEU A 153 15.07 1.76 5.77
CA LEU A 153 14.05 0.90 5.17
C LEU A 153 13.49 1.50 3.87
N ILE A 154 12.99 0.64 2.99
CA ILE A 154 12.33 1.04 1.72
C ILE A 154 10.91 1.55 2.02
N VAL A 155 10.79 2.76 2.57
CA VAL A 155 9.52 3.46 2.83
C VAL A 155 9.71 4.98 2.81
N PRO A 156 8.71 5.76 2.36
CA PRO A 156 7.58 5.35 1.51
C PRO A 156 8.06 4.89 0.12
N ILE A 157 7.25 4.09 -0.59
CA ILE A 157 7.58 3.51 -1.91
C ILE A 157 6.36 3.57 -2.86
N ALA A 158 6.62 3.80 -4.15
CA ALA A 158 5.62 3.71 -5.22
C ALA A 158 6.21 3.08 -6.48
N ALA A 159 5.36 2.46 -7.30
CA ALA A 159 5.75 1.90 -8.60
C ALA A 159 5.39 2.88 -9.72
N CYS A 160 6.36 3.32 -10.52
CA CYS A 160 6.18 4.28 -11.62
C CYS A 160 7.13 3.91 -12.77
N HIS A 161 6.74 4.13 -14.02
CA HIS A 161 7.60 3.86 -15.20
C HIS A 161 8.32 2.48 -15.20
N GLY A 162 7.64 1.42 -14.73
CA GLY A 162 8.21 0.07 -14.66
C GLY A 162 9.25 -0.16 -13.56
N LYS A 163 9.46 0.82 -12.67
CA LYS A 163 10.44 0.78 -11.56
C LYS A 163 9.77 1.13 -10.24
N PHE A 164 10.51 0.97 -9.15
CA PHE A 164 10.06 1.39 -7.83
C PHE A 164 10.87 2.60 -7.35
N TYR A 165 10.19 3.61 -6.81
CA TYR A 165 10.78 4.82 -6.28
C TYR A 165 10.46 4.91 -4.80
N PHE A 166 11.47 5.13 -3.97
CA PHE A 166 11.29 5.29 -2.54
C PHE A 166 12.12 6.44 -1.99
N LYS A 167 11.62 7.04 -0.91
CA LYS A 167 12.22 8.22 -0.29
C LYS A 167 12.75 7.89 1.10
N CYS A 168 13.99 7.44 1.17
CA CYS A 168 14.67 7.16 2.44
C CYS A 168 15.48 8.34 3.02
N TYR A 169 15.79 9.35 2.21
CA TYR A 169 16.51 10.56 2.65
C TYR A 169 15.74 11.85 2.29
N PHE A 170 16.20 13.00 2.77
CA PHE A 170 15.51 14.28 2.55
C PHE A 170 15.73 14.84 1.14
N ASP A 171 16.91 14.63 0.57
CA ASP A 171 17.43 15.26 -0.64
C ASP A 171 17.64 14.28 -1.80
N GLU A 172 17.20 13.02 -1.67
CA GLU A 172 17.24 12.06 -2.77
C GLU A 172 16.01 11.14 -2.82
N ILE A 173 15.73 10.65 -4.02
CA ILE A 173 14.84 9.52 -4.28
C ILE A 173 15.70 8.37 -4.75
N VAL A 174 15.50 7.19 -4.19
CA VAL A 174 16.15 5.97 -4.66
C VAL A 174 15.21 5.24 -5.61
N VAL A 175 15.77 4.79 -6.73
CA VAL A 175 15.14 3.99 -7.76
C VAL A 175 15.63 2.55 -7.62
N LEU A 176 14.68 1.64 -7.45
CA LEU A 176 14.88 0.20 -7.47
C LEU A 176 14.35 -0.37 -8.78
N ASP A 177 15.26 -0.94 -9.57
CA ASP A 177 15.01 -1.60 -10.85
C ASP A 177 15.26 -3.11 -10.71
N PHE A 178 14.57 -3.93 -11.50
CA PHE A 178 14.65 -5.39 -11.48
C PHE A 178 15.10 -5.93 -12.85
N CYS A 179 16.30 -5.52 -13.27
CA CYS A 179 16.88 -5.90 -14.57
C CYS A 179 18.31 -6.45 -14.41
N PRO A 180 18.53 -7.77 -14.23
CA PRO A 180 17.55 -8.85 -14.00
C PRO A 180 17.21 -9.07 -12.52
N GLY A 181 17.92 -8.41 -11.61
CA GLY A 181 17.70 -8.44 -10.16
C GLY A 181 17.70 -7.01 -9.59
N PRO A 182 17.60 -6.85 -8.26
CA PRO A 182 17.47 -5.55 -7.62
C PRO A 182 18.72 -4.68 -7.85
N VAL A 183 18.53 -3.53 -8.48
CA VAL A 183 19.55 -2.51 -8.70
C VAL A 183 19.06 -1.20 -8.10
N PHE A 184 19.85 -0.64 -7.19
CA PHE A 184 19.57 0.63 -6.53
C PHE A 184 20.36 1.75 -7.19
N THR A 185 19.67 2.83 -7.56
CA THR A 185 20.26 4.08 -8.08
C THR A 185 19.62 5.27 -7.39
N SER A 186 20.29 6.40 -7.24
CA SER A 186 19.70 7.59 -6.60
C SER A 186 19.57 8.77 -7.57
N LEU A 187 18.50 9.53 -7.37
CA LEU A 187 18.23 10.81 -8.02
C LEU A 187 18.39 11.90 -6.96
N LYS A 188 19.35 12.79 -7.17
CA LYS A 188 19.57 13.92 -6.27
C LYS A 188 18.53 14.99 -6.56
N LEU A 189 17.86 15.45 -5.51
CA LEU A 189 16.83 16.46 -5.62
C LEU A 189 17.42 17.85 -5.44
N ASP A 190 16.96 18.79 -6.26
CA ASP A 190 17.25 20.20 -6.02
C ASP A 190 16.49 20.64 -4.75
N GLY A 191 17.26 20.90 -3.68
CA GLY A 191 16.78 21.17 -2.31
C GLY A 191 15.95 22.45 -2.12
N ALA A 192 15.49 23.07 -3.21
CA ALA A 192 14.66 24.27 -3.20
C ALA A 192 13.18 24.00 -2.87
N GLY A 193 12.70 22.76 -3.02
CA GLY A 193 11.25 22.46 -2.99
C GLY A 193 10.65 21.98 -1.67
N LEU A 194 11.43 21.45 -0.72
CA LEU A 194 10.91 20.73 0.47
C LEU A 194 11.28 21.36 1.82
N ARG A 195 11.52 22.66 1.87
CA ARG A 195 11.73 23.38 3.14
C ARG A 195 10.40 23.68 3.82
N ASP A 196 9.60 22.66 4.13
CA ASP A 196 8.49 22.87 5.07
C ASP A 196 8.97 22.60 6.50
N GLY A 197 9.08 23.68 7.27
CA GLY A 197 9.54 23.73 8.65
C GLY A 197 8.50 23.23 9.65
N GLY A 198 7.89 22.07 9.37
CA GLY A 198 6.92 21.43 10.24
C GLY A 198 7.58 20.47 11.22
N THR A 199 7.69 20.84 12.49
CA THR A 199 7.94 19.91 13.60
C THR A 199 6.72 19.01 13.78
N GLY A 200 6.64 17.93 13.02
CA GLY A 200 5.62 16.91 13.14
C GLY A 200 6.01 15.69 12.30
N ARG A 201 5.70 14.50 12.79
CA ARG A 201 5.82 13.23 12.03
C ARG A 201 4.82 13.24 10.86
N ILE A 202 5.06 14.05 9.83
CA ILE A 202 4.28 14.02 8.59
C ILE A 202 4.60 12.66 7.95
N GLN A 203 3.63 11.75 7.96
CA GLN A 203 3.73 10.53 7.16
C GLN A 203 3.76 10.96 5.69
N VAL A 204 4.93 10.88 5.08
CA VAL A 204 5.09 11.11 3.64
C VAL A 204 4.59 9.85 2.93
N PHE A 205 3.73 10.02 1.93
CA PHE A 205 3.29 8.95 1.06
C PHE A 205 3.76 9.23 -0.37
N LEU A 206 4.10 8.17 -1.10
CA LEU A 206 4.35 8.21 -2.53
C LEU A 206 3.26 7.42 -3.26
N LEU A 207 2.87 7.86 -4.44
CA LEU A 207 1.96 7.13 -5.31
C LEU A 207 2.20 7.47 -6.77
N GLU A 208 1.78 6.58 -7.67
CA GLU A 208 1.77 6.83 -9.10
C GLU A 208 0.36 7.14 -9.58
N SER A 209 0.27 8.04 -10.55
CA SER A 209 -0.97 8.44 -11.18
C SER A 209 -0.70 8.93 -12.60
N ASP A 210 -1.23 8.22 -13.59
CA ASP A 210 -1.12 8.58 -15.01
C ASP A 210 0.32 8.61 -15.55
N GLY A 211 1.15 7.67 -15.09
CA GLY A 211 2.58 7.64 -15.38
C GLY A 211 3.41 8.61 -14.54
N GLU A 212 2.79 9.53 -13.81
CA GLU A 212 3.49 10.53 -13.01
C GLU A 212 3.65 10.08 -11.54
N LEU A 213 4.77 10.45 -10.91
CA LEU A 213 5.06 10.14 -9.50
C LEU A 213 4.68 11.32 -8.60
N TYR A 214 3.89 11.06 -7.55
CA TYR A 214 3.40 12.07 -6.61
C TYR A 214 3.82 11.79 -5.17
N MET A 215 3.89 12.88 -4.38
CA MET A 215 4.10 12.86 -2.93
C MET A 215 2.98 13.67 -2.22
N VAL A 216 2.46 13.17 -1.09
CA VAL A 216 1.33 13.78 -0.37
C VAL A 216 1.75 15.06 0.38
N HIS A 217 0.85 16.06 0.45
CA HIS A 217 1.10 17.50 0.15
C HIS A 217 1.22 17.79 -1.36
N VAL A 218 0.58 16.94 -2.16
CA VAL A 218 0.49 16.93 -3.63
C VAL A 218 1.61 17.68 -4.35
N TYR A 219 2.78 17.06 -4.36
CA TYR A 219 3.87 17.40 -5.26
C TYR A 219 3.98 16.36 -6.36
N ARG A 220 4.20 16.77 -7.60
CA ARG A 220 4.58 15.91 -8.72
C ARG A 220 6.11 15.94 -8.91
N MET A 221 6.72 14.79 -9.13
CA MET A 221 8.14 14.70 -9.48
C MET A 221 8.37 15.12 -10.94
N ASP A 222 9.21 16.12 -11.15
CA ASP A 222 9.77 16.45 -12.47
C ASP A 222 11.08 15.67 -12.65
N PHE A 223 11.03 14.56 -13.38
CA PHE A 223 12.20 13.71 -13.61
C PHE A 223 13.30 14.40 -14.43
N SER A 224 12.96 15.42 -15.23
CA SER A 224 13.93 16.13 -16.07
C SER A 224 14.77 17.11 -15.26
N GLU A 225 14.11 17.86 -14.39
CA GLU A 225 14.73 18.85 -13.50
C GLU A 225 15.03 18.29 -12.10
N GLN A 226 14.74 17.00 -11.86
CA GLN A 226 14.93 16.30 -10.59
C GLN A 226 14.40 17.07 -9.37
N ARG A 227 13.15 17.54 -9.44
CA ARG A 227 12.55 18.39 -8.40
C ARG A 227 11.07 18.09 -8.17
N TRP A 228 10.61 18.41 -6.97
CA TRP A 228 9.20 18.36 -6.61
C TRP A 228 8.48 19.65 -7.02
N CYS A 229 7.36 19.53 -7.73
CA CYS A 229 6.52 20.63 -8.16
C CYS A 229 5.16 20.56 -7.44
N LEU A 230 4.76 21.63 -6.75
CA LEU A 230 3.44 21.70 -6.10
C LEU A 230 2.33 21.60 -7.15
N VAL A 231 1.27 20.87 -6.83
CA VAL A 231 0.08 20.67 -7.67
C VAL A 231 -1.17 21.04 -6.89
N ASP A 232 -2.03 21.84 -7.52
CA ASP A 232 -3.33 22.30 -7.00
C ASP A 232 -4.53 21.64 -7.71
N ASP A 233 -4.29 20.84 -8.75
CA ASP A 233 -5.31 20.11 -9.51
C ASP A 233 -4.86 18.71 -9.93
N LEU A 234 -5.60 17.68 -9.49
CA LEU A 234 -5.46 16.27 -9.91
C LEU A 234 -6.31 15.95 -11.13
N GLY A 235 -7.04 16.92 -11.69
CA GLY A 235 -7.95 16.72 -12.80
C GLY A 235 -9.14 15.85 -12.43
N ASP A 236 -9.31 14.74 -13.14
CA ASP A 236 -10.38 13.77 -12.93
C ASP A 236 -9.99 12.61 -12.01
N ARG A 237 -8.87 12.72 -11.29
CA ARG A 237 -8.38 11.67 -10.39
C ARG A 237 -8.59 11.99 -8.91
N ALA A 238 -8.48 10.95 -8.09
CA ALA A 238 -8.49 11.01 -6.64
C ALA A 238 -7.33 10.18 -6.08
N PHE A 239 -6.74 10.65 -4.98
CA PHE A 239 -5.64 9.97 -4.30
C PHE A 239 -6.11 9.31 -3.01
N PHE A 240 -5.52 8.18 -2.67
CA PHE A 240 -5.87 7.35 -1.52
C PHE A 240 -4.62 7.01 -0.73
N VAL A 241 -4.61 7.36 0.56
CA VAL A 241 -3.49 7.11 1.45
C VAL A 241 -3.98 6.44 2.73
N ALA A 242 -3.18 5.51 3.24
CA ALA A 242 -3.48 4.76 4.46
C ALA A 242 -2.18 4.39 5.20
N PRO A 243 -2.25 4.04 6.50
CA PRO A 243 -1.06 3.72 7.29
C PRO A 243 -0.21 2.61 6.66
N TRP A 244 1.05 2.53 7.07
CA TRP A 244 2.08 1.68 6.45
C TRP A 244 2.46 2.10 5.03
N TYR A 245 2.39 3.41 4.74
CA TYR A 245 2.84 4.03 3.49
C TYR A 245 2.08 3.57 2.24
N PHE A 246 0.83 3.14 2.39
CA PHE A 246 -0.02 2.83 1.26
C PHE A 246 -0.40 4.13 0.54
N GLY A 247 -0.15 4.19 -0.76
CA GLY A 247 -0.50 5.32 -1.63
C GLY A 247 -0.96 4.82 -3.00
N ALA A 248 -2.10 5.35 -3.47
CA ALA A 248 -2.69 4.94 -4.73
C ALA A 248 -3.53 6.06 -5.37
N SER A 249 -3.83 5.93 -6.66
CA SER A 249 -4.66 6.85 -7.44
C SER A 249 -5.72 6.07 -8.20
N CYS A 250 -6.91 6.65 -8.38
CA CYS A 250 -7.90 6.13 -9.30
C CYS A 250 -8.63 7.25 -10.05
N LEU A 251 -9.28 6.90 -11.16
CA LEU A 251 -10.19 7.80 -11.85
C LEU A 251 -11.41 8.07 -10.96
N ALA A 252 -11.76 9.34 -10.82
CA ALA A 252 -12.94 9.80 -10.11
C ALA A 252 -14.15 9.87 -11.05
N GLY A 253 -15.32 10.23 -10.49
CA GLY A 253 -16.57 10.37 -11.27
C GLY A 253 -17.26 9.04 -11.57
N LYS A 254 -16.57 7.90 -11.45
CA LYS A 254 -17.19 6.58 -11.33
C LYS A 254 -17.38 6.23 -9.85
N TYR A 255 -18.44 5.49 -9.54
CA TYR A 255 -18.71 4.93 -8.21
C TYR A 255 -18.80 5.98 -7.06
N GLY A 256 -19.06 7.26 -7.33
CA GLY A 256 -19.21 8.28 -6.28
C GLY A 256 -17.89 8.80 -5.69
N ILE A 257 -16.75 8.48 -6.30
CA ILE A 257 -15.44 9.04 -5.94
C ILE A 257 -15.35 10.49 -6.42
N GLN A 258 -14.94 11.39 -5.53
CA GLN A 258 -14.83 12.81 -5.80
C GLN A 258 -13.51 13.12 -6.51
N LYS A 259 -13.57 13.85 -7.62
CA LYS A 259 -12.38 14.32 -8.33
C LYS A 259 -11.64 15.36 -7.50
N ASN A 260 -10.34 15.47 -7.74
CA ASN A 260 -9.48 16.47 -7.11
C ASN A 260 -9.44 16.36 -5.57
N CYS A 261 -9.57 15.13 -5.05
CA CYS A 261 -9.62 14.85 -3.62
C CYS A 261 -8.56 13.84 -3.17
N VAL A 262 -8.07 14.01 -1.94
CA VAL A 262 -7.23 13.06 -1.22
C VAL A 262 -8.03 12.42 -0.09
N TYR A 263 -8.16 11.11 -0.13
CA TYR A 263 -8.80 10.26 0.86
C TYR A 263 -7.73 9.71 1.81
N SER A 264 -7.77 10.11 3.07
CA SER A 264 -6.69 9.86 4.03
C SER A 264 -7.18 9.13 5.27
N VAL A 265 -6.58 7.96 5.54
CA VAL A 265 -6.58 7.33 6.86
C VAL A 265 -5.21 7.59 7.49
N CYS A 266 -5.15 8.37 8.56
CA CYS A 266 -3.87 8.86 9.10
C CYS A 266 -3.31 7.94 10.19
N PHE A 267 -4.16 7.40 11.06
CA PHE A 267 -3.74 6.53 12.16
C PHE A 267 -4.54 5.22 12.22
N LEU A 268 -3.87 4.15 12.67
CA LEU A 268 -4.46 2.81 12.80
C LEU A 268 -5.63 2.75 13.79
N SER A 269 -5.67 3.68 14.76
CA SER A 269 -6.76 3.83 15.72
C SER A 269 -7.85 4.79 15.26
N ASP A 270 -7.70 5.43 14.10
CA ASP A 270 -8.72 6.37 13.62
C ASP A 270 -9.94 5.57 13.18
N GLU A 271 -11.03 5.71 13.93
CA GLU A 271 -12.37 5.28 13.50
C GLU A 271 -12.94 6.23 12.43
N SER A 272 -12.08 6.90 11.66
CA SER A 272 -12.47 7.89 10.67
C SER A 272 -11.41 8.05 9.57
N PHE A 273 -11.83 8.62 8.46
CA PHE A 273 -10.94 9.07 7.38
C PHE A 273 -11.32 10.49 6.96
N THR A 274 -10.40 11.20 6.33
CA THR A 274 -10.65 12.56 5.82
C THR A 274 -10.68 12.55 4.30
N ILE A 275 -11.61 13.30 3.70
CA ILE A 275 -11.59 13.65 2.28
C ILE A 275 -11.21 15.13 2.19
N SER A 276 -10.09 15.43 1.56
CA SER A 276 -9.61 16.79 1.35
C SER A 276 -9.60 17.14 -0.12
N ASN A 277 -10.34 18.17 -0.53
CA ASN A 277 -10.28 18.70 -1.88
C ASN A 277 -9.09 19.65 -1.98
N ILE A 278 -8.24 19.44 -2.97
CA ILE A 278 -6.98 20.20 -3.05
C ILE A 278 -7.15 21.55 -3.75
N GLY A 279 -8.19 21.69 -4.59
CA GLY A 279 -8.43 22.90 -5.36
C GLY A 279 -9.07 24.01 -4.52
N ASP A 280 -9.99 23.66 -3.62
CA ASP A 280 -10.63 24.64 -2.71
C ASP A 280 -10.15 24.56 -1.26
N GLY A 281 -9.34 23.55 -0.91
CA GLY A 281 -8.77 23.36 0.42
C GLY A 281 -9.77 22.87 1.47
N THR A 282 -10.97 22.42 1.08
CA THR A 282 -11.97 21.91 2.01
C THR A 282 -11.61 20.50 2.50
N SER A 283 -11.89 20.20 3.77
CA SER A 283 -11.69 18.88 4.37
C SER A 283 -12.91 18.42 5.13
N HIS A 284 -13.30 17.16 4.92
CA HIS A 284 -14.44 16.52 5.59
C HIS A 284 -14.03 15.22 6.26
N VAL A 285 -14.37 15.07 7.54
CA VAL A 285 -14.12 13.84 8.30
C VAL A 285 -15.32 12.91 8.18
N HIS A 286 -15.05 11.65 7.89
CA HIS A 286 -16.04 10.58 7.74
C HIS A 286 -15.77 9.51 8.78
N SER A 287 -16.78 9.21 9.61
CA SER A 287 -16.70 8.12 10.59
C SER A 287 -16.80 6.76 9.88
N LEU A 288 -15.90 5.84 10.26
CA LEU A 288 -15.93 4.42 9.87
C LEU A 288 -16.83 3.60 10.80
N ARG A 289 -17.38 4.19 11.87
CA ARG A 289 -18.19 3.48 12.86
C ARG A 289 -19.62 3.28 12.38
N GLU A 290 -20.06 2.03 12.30
CA GLU A 290 -21.48 1.69 12.34
C GLU A 290 -21.94 1.62 13.81
N ALA A 291 -23.12 2.14 14.11
CA ALA A 291 -23.52 2.51 15.47
C ALA A 291 -23.59 1.37 16.52
N GLU A 292 -23.39 0.09 16.15
CA GLU A 292 -23.76 -1.05 17.00
C GLU A 292 -22.72 -2.20 17.12
N THR A 293 -21.51 -2.10 16.55
CA THR A 293 -20.53 -3.21 16.60
C THR A 293 -19.41 -3.00 17.65
N PRO A 294 -19.09 -4.00 18.49
CA PRO A 294 -17.97 -3.94 19.44
C PRO A 294 -16.60 -3.93 18.74
N CYS A 295 -15.64 -3.21 19.34
CA CYS A 295 -14.27 -3.02 18.85
C CYS A 295 -13.47 -4.33 18.79
N GLU A 296 -13.28 -4.88 17.60
CA GLU A 296 -12.01 -5.55 17.28
C GLU A 296 -11.05 -4.47 16.79
N ALA A 297 -9.83 -4.42 17.33
CA ALA A 297 -8.86 -3.40 16.94
C ALA A 297 -8.55 -3.55 15.44
N ILE A 298 -8.84 -2.53 14.64
CA ILE A 298 -8.45 -2.50 13.22
C ILE A 298 -6.92 -2.46 13.19
N CYS A 299 -6.29 -3.55 12.79
CA CYS A 299 -4.83 -3.63 12.72
C CYS A 299 -4.32 -2.99 11.43
N ARG A 300 -5.08 -3.05 10.34
CA ARG A 300 -4.75 -2.41 9.07
C ARG A 300 -6.00 -1.96 8.34
N ALA A 301 -6.00 -0.73 7.84
CA ALA A 301 -7.01 -0.21 6.92
C ALA A 301 -6.44 -0.13 5.50
N LEU A 302 -7.18 -0.63 4.51
CA LEU A 302 -6.81 -0.59 3.10
C LEU A 302 -7.95 0.00 2.27
N TRP A 303 -7.60 0.82 1.29
CA TRP A 303 -8.56 1.30 0.31
C TRP A 303 -8.78 0.23 -0.75
N MET A 304 -10.06 -0.09 -1.00
CA MET A 304 -10.39 -0.91 -2.15
C MET A 304 -10.55 -0.03 -3.38
N LEU A 305 -9.78 -0.35 -4.42
CA LEU A 305 -9.71 0.45 -5.63
C LEU A 305 -10.14 -0.38 -6.84
N PRO A 306 -10.70 0.26 -7.88
CA PRO A 306 -10.93 -0.40 -9.15
C PRO A 306 -9.58 -0.82 -9.79
N THR A 307 -9.60 -1.94 -10.49
CA THR A 307 -8.52 -2.37 -11.40
C THR A 307 -8.65 -1.60 -12.72
N ASP A 308 -8.45 -0.28 -12.68
CA ASP A 308 -8.44 0.53 -13.90
C ASP A 308 -7.14 0.29 -14.69
N PRO A 309 -7.19 0.27 -16.03
CA PRO A 309 -5.97 0.29 -16.83
C PRO A 309 -5.13 1.52 -16.51
N LYS A 310 -3.80 1.35 -16.53
CA LYS A 310 -2.86 2.48 -16.45
C LYS A 310 -3.01 3.37 -17.67
#